data_AF-A0A1B6D5S3-F1
#
_entry.id   AF-A0A1B6D5S3-F1
#
_cell.length_a   1.000
_cell.length_b   1.000
_cell.length_c   1.000
_cell.angle_alpha   90.00
_cell.angle_beta   90.00
_cell.angle_gamma   90.00
#
_symmetry.space_group_name_H-M   'P 1'
#
loop_
_entity.id
_entity.type
_entity.pdbx_description
1 polymer ?
#
loop_
_entity_poly.entity_id
_entity_poly.type
_entity_poly.pdbx_seq_one_letter_code
_entity_poly.pdbx_strand_id
1 'polypeptide(L)'
;QRMYFNGCSCIALNGDIVSRCKQFALQEVEVVTAAIDLEDIRCYRNAIRSRSHLSGSAKPYPRITVDFSLSESGPSGALGITSRPITWIYHSPEEEVALGPACWLWDYLRRSCQGGFFLPLSGGVDSSSTACIVFSMCRMVVSACNNGDEKALADVRKMVCDMEYMPKDPKELCNRLLFTCYMGSKNSSSETRYRAKTLAAQIGCYHSEIGIDTAVEAVLSIFSLATGMRPRFALHGGSVRESLALQNIQARLRMVLAYLFAQLLLWVKGRSGGLLVLGSANVDEALRGYMTKYDCSSADVNPIGGICKTDLKTFLVYAKDKFNIPILADVIGAPPTAELEPLLEGQLTQTDEQDMGMTYDELNSFGRLRKQNMCGPYSMFCKLVETWSPKHSPAEVAEKVKHFFRCYAINRHKMTVLTPSVHAESYSPDDNRFDHRPFLYNATWSWQFRAINEQLQQLTGGNGIIEKQKPPTAAKPKFGKIID
;
A
#
# COMPACT_ATOMS: atom_id res chain seq x y z
N GLN A 1 9.88 -11.49 -1.47
CA GLN A 1 8.62 -12.12 -1.96
C GLN A 1 7.44 -11.18 -1.67
N ARG A 2 6.58 -10.85 -2.64
CA ARG A 2 5.58 -9.75 -2.55
C ARG A 2 4.13 -10.18 -2.26
N MET A 3 3.90 -11.49 -2.23
CA MET A 3 2.59 -12.07 -1.92
C MET A 3 2.59 -12.54 -0.47
N TYR A 4 1.47 -12.32 0.21
CA TYR A 4 1.15 -12.97 1.47
C TYR A 4 0.02 -13.98 1.23
N PHE A 5 0.20 -15.21 1.71
CA PHE A 5 -0.81 -16.26 1.58
C PHE A 5 -1.57 -16.34 2.90
N ASN A 6 -2.88 -16.12 2.85
CA ASN A 6 -3.74 -16.00 4.03
C ASN A 6 -4.27 -17.33 4.58
N GLY A 7 -3.90 -18.49 4.01
CA GLY A 7 -3.99 -19.79 4.69
C GLY A 7 -5.36 -20.19 5.29
N CYS A 8 -6.49 -19.69 4.77
CA CYS A 8 -7.84 -19.96 5.28
C CYS A 8 -8.35 -21.39 5.03
N SER A 9 -7.55 -22.41 5.34
CA SER A 9 -7.96 -23.81 5.26
C SER A 9 -9.20 -24.04 6.13
N CYS A 10 -10.20 -24.73 5.57
CA CYS A 10 -11.45 -24.98 6.26
C CYS A 10 -11.99 -26.39 5.97
N ILE A 11 -12.82 -26.88 6.88
CA ILE A 11 -13.56 -28.12 6.74
C ILE A 11 -15.04 -27.74 6.61
N ALA A 12 -15.68 -28.21 5.55
CA ALA A 12 -17.08 -27.96 5.25
C ALA A 12 -17.86 -29.26 5.13
N LEU A 13 -19.08 -29.29 5.65
CA LEU A 13 -19.98 -30.44 5.62
C LEU A 13 -21.40 -29.97 5.28
N ASN A 14 -22.00 -30.56 4.24
CA ASN A 14 -23.39 -30.33 3.84
C ASN A 14 -23.83 -28.86 3.63
N GLY A 15 -22.87 -27.96 3.36
CA GLY A 15 -23.11 -26.53 3.16
C GLY A 15 -22.64 -25.65 4.33
N ASP A 16 -22.34 -26.26 5.48
CA ASP A 16 -21.86 -25.57 6.67
C ASP A 16 -20.34 -25.66 6.82
N ILE A 17 -19.72 -24.64 7.40
CA ILE A 17 -18.32 -24.70 7.85
C ILE A 17 -18.30 -25.25 9.27
N VAL A 18 -17.45 -26.23 9.54
CA VAL A 18 -17.35 -26.89 10.86
C VAL A 18 -16.04 -26.59 11.58
N SER A 19 -14.99 -26.23 10.84
CA SER A 19 -13.67 -25.89 11.38
C SER A 19 -12.88 -25.06 10.39
N ARG A 20 -12.01 -24.16 10.86
CA ARG A 20 -11.18 -23.29 10.02
C ARG A 20 -9.90 -22.82 10.71
N CYS A 21 -8.87 -22.61 9.92
CA CYS A 21 -7.64 -21.92 10.33
C CYS A 21 -7.86 -20.40 10.42
N LYS A 22 -6.89 -19.72 11.02
CA LYS A 22 -6.81 -18.25 11.02
C LYS A 22 -6.43 -17.76 9.62
N GLN A 23 -6.93 -16.56 9.28
CA GLN A 23 -6.57 -15.88 8.03
C GLN A 23 -5.17 -15.25 8.10
N PHE A 24 -4.76 -14.82 9.29
CA PHE A 24 -3.45 -14.21 9.52
C PHE A 24 -2.86 -14.82 10.79
N ALA A 25 -1.74 -15.52 10.65
CA ALA A 25 -1.08 -16.25 11.72
C ALA A 25 0.43 -16.07 11.63
N LEU A 26 1.10 -16.03 12.80
CA LEU A 26 2.57 -16.06 12.87
C LEU A 26 3.10 -17.50 12.95
N GLN A 27 2.25 -18.42 13.38
CA GLN A 27 2.55 -19.85 13.47
C GLN A 27 2.90 -20.38 12.08
N GLU A 28 3.96 -21.16 11.98
CA GLU A 28 4.35 -21.77 10.71
C GLU A 28 3.42 -22.91 10.28
N VAL A 29 2.81 -23.59 11.24
CA VAL A 29 1.90 -24.69 11.00
C VAL A 29 0.67 -24.50 11.87
N GLU A 30 -0.50 -24.47 11.24
CA GLU A 30 -1.79 -24.51 11.90
C GLU A 30 -2.55 -25.73 11.37
N VAL A 31 -3.00 -26.59 12.29
CA VAL A 31 -3.76 -27.81 11.96
C VAL A 31 -5.14 -27.67 12.58
N VAL A 32 -6.17 -27.86 11.76
CA VAL A 32 -7.55 -27.91 12.19
C VAL A 32 -8.15 -29.27 11.87
N THR A 33 -8.92 -29.79 12.82
CA THR A 33 -9.60 -31.09 12.71
C THR A 33 -11.11 -30.90 12.89
N ALA A 34 -11.87 -31.87 12.41
CA ALA A 34 -13.31 -31.97 12.67
C ALA A 34 -13.69 -33.45 12.78
N ALA A 35 -14.57 -33.77 13.74
CA ALA A 35 -15.20 -35.07 13.86
C ALA A 35 -16.55 -35.03 13.15
N ILE A 36 -16.75 -35.91 12.16
CA ILE A 36 -17.91 -35.90 11.28
C ILE A 36 -18.60 -37.26 11.33
N ASP A 37 -19.92 -37.26 11.48
CA ASP A 37 -20.74 -38.45 11.28
C ASP A 37 -20.94 -38.68 9.78
N LEU A 38 -20.50 -39.84 9.28
CA LEU A 38 -20.67 -40.20 7.87
C LEU A 38 -22.14 -40.46 7.51
N GLU A 39 -23.00 -40.77 8.50
CA GLU A 39 -24.43 -40.94 8.29
C GLU A 39 -25.12 -39.61 7.95
N ASP A 40 -24.65 -38.48 8.48
CA ASP A 40 -25.18 -37.15 8.10
C ASP A 40 -25.03 -36.90 6.60
N ILE A 41 -23.93 -37.36 6.00
CA ILE A 41 -23.69 -37.24 4.54
C ILE A 41 -24.66 -38.13 3.77
N ARG A 42 -24.87 -39.38 4.23
CA ARG A 42 -25.77 -40.35 3.60
C ARG A 42 -27.22 -39.86 3.66
N CYS A 43 -27.66 -39.39 4.83
CA CYS A 43 -28.98 -38.82 5.07
C CYS A 43 -29.22 -37.55 4.23
N TYR A 44 -28.27 -36.61 4.23
CA TYR A 44 -28.38 -35.37 3.45
C TYR A 44 -28.48 -35.64 1.95
N ARG A 45 -27.69 -36.57 1.42
CA ARG A 45 -27.78 -36.97 -0.01
C ARG A 45 -29.12 -37.63 -0.35
N ASN A 46 -29.64 -38.48 0.55
CA ASN A 46 -30.93 -39.13 0.35
C ASN A 46 -32.10 -38.12 0.36
N ALA A 47 -31.98 -37.05 1.15
CA ALA A 47 -32.97 -35.97 1.16
C ALA A 47 -33.07 -35.23 -0.19
N ILE A 48 -32.01 -35.23 -1.01
CA ILE A 48 -31.95 -34.51 -2.30
C ILE A 48 -32.01 -35.51 -3.47
N ARG A 49 -33.19 -36.08 -3.72
CA ARG A 49 -33.39 -37.18 -4.70
C ARG A 49 -33.05 -36.82 -6.15
N SER A 50 -33.31 -35.59 -6.57
CA SER A 50 -33.03 -35.12 -7.94
C SER A 50 -31.54 -35.18 -8.28
N ARG A 51 -30.66 -34.90 -7.30
CA ARG A 51 -29.20 -34.96 -7.44
C ARG A 51 -28.70 -36.40 -7.56
N SER A 52 -29.27 -37.31 -6.78
CA SER A 52 -28.90 -38.73 -6.76
C SER A 52 -29.22 -39.43 -8.09
N HIS A 53 -30.33 -39.08 -8.74
CA HIS A 53 -30.71 -39.64 -10.05
C HIS A 53 -29.71 -39.26 -11.16
N LEU A 54 -29.33 -37.98 -11.23
CA LEU A 54 -28.35 -37.49 -12.21
C LEU A 54 -26.94 -38.02 -11.93
N SER A 55 -26.56 -38.21 -10.67
CA SER A 55 -25.26 -38.78 -10.31
C SER A 55 -25.15 -40.26 -10.67
N GLY A 56 -26.27 -41.01 -10.68
CA GLY A 56 -26.28 -42.44 -11.01
C GLY A 56 -25.99 -42.75 -12.48
N SER A 57 -26.21 -41.78 -13.38
CA SER A 57 -25.88 -41.91 -14.81
C SER A 57 -24.46 -41.43 -15.15
N ALA A 58 -23.71 -40.91 -14.18
CA ALA A 58 -22.34 -40.45 -14.39
C ALA A 58 -21.37 -41.64 -14.52
N LYS A 59 -20.33 -41.47 -15.35
CA LYS A 59 -19.26 -42.47 -15.48
C LYS A 59 -18.57 -42.67 -14.11
N PRO A 60 -18.39 -43.91 -13.64
CA PRO A 60 -17.77 -44.16 -12.35
C PRO A 60 -16.30 -43.72 -12.34
N TYR A 61 -15.86 -43.15 -11.22
CA TYR A 61 -14.44 -42.91 -10.96
C TYR A 61 -13.69 -44.24 -10.72
N PRO A 62 -12.39 -44.31 -11.05
CA PRO A 62 -11.53 -45.42 -10.63
C PRO A 62 -11.59 -45.58 -9.11
N ARG A 63 -11.74 -46.82 -8.64
CA ARG A 63 -11.78 -47.15 -7.21
C ARG A 63 -10.51 -47.88 -6.82
N ILE A 64 -9.79 -47.33 -5.85
CA ILE A 64 -8.62 -47.95 -5.24
C ILE A 64 -9.06 -48.49 -3.90
N THR A 65 -9.08 -49.82 -3.77
CA THR A 65 -9.39 -50.47 -2.49
C THR A 65 -8.16 -50.37 -1.58
N VAL A 66 -8.38 -49.89 -0.36
CA VAL A 66 -7.33 -49.74 0.66
C VAL A 66 -7.78 -50.53 1.89
N ASP A 67 -6.87 -51.33 2.46
CA ASP A 67 -7.10 -52.07 3.71
C ASP A 67 -6.91 -51.14 4.92
N PHE A 68 -7.87 -50.23 5.11
CA PHE A 68 -7.84 -49.21 6.15
C PHE A 68 -9.27 -48.78 6.52
N SER A 69 -9.54 -48.65 7.82
CA SER A 69 -10.81 -48.08 8.32
C SER A 69 -10.62 -46.63 8.74
N LEU A 70 -11.43 -45.73 8.19
CA LEU A 70 -11.37 -44.30 8.52
C LEU A 70 -11.98 -43.98 9.90
N SER A 71 -12.84 -44.86 10.43
CA SER A 71 -13.44 -44.77 11.76
C SER A 71 -13.06 -45.98 12.61
N GLU A 72 -12.62 -45.78 13.85
CA GLU A 72 -12.31 -46.87 14.79
C GLU A 72 -13.59 -47.47 15.40
N SER A 73 -13.61 -48.79 15.56
CA SER A 73 -14.78 -49.58 16.01
C SER A 73 -14.66 -50.08 17.46
N GLY A 74 -14.01 -49.31 18.34
CA GLY A 74 -13.67 -49.72 19.72
C GLY A 74 -14.40 -48.92 20.83
N PRO A 75 -14.27 -49.34 22.11
CA PRO A 75 -14.87 -48.63 23.26
C PRO A 75 -14.31 -47.21 23.48
N SER A 76 -13.10 -46.94 22.99
CA SER A 76 -12.47 -45.62 22.91
C SER A 76 -13.02 -44.77 21.75
N GLY A 77 -13.71 -45.40 20.78
CA GLY A 77 -14.61 -44.77 19.83
C GLY A 77 -15.94 -44.41 20.50
N ALA A 78 -15.86 -43.83 21.71
CA ALA A 78 -16.98 -43.19 22.36
C ALA A 78 -17.62 -42.24 21.35
N LEU A 79 -18.96 -42.20 21.30
CA LEU A 79 -19.78 -41.23 20.56
C LEU A 79 -19.11 -39.86 20.57
N GLY A 80 -18.24 -39.61 19.59
CA GLY A 80 -17.41 -38.44 19.55
C GLY A 80 -18.36 -37.27 19.37
N ILE A 81 -18.20 -36.22 20.16
CA ILE A 81 -18.98 -34.99 19.96
C ILE A 81 -18.68 -34.53 18.54
N THR A 82 -19.66 -34.65 17.65
CA THR A 82 -19.53 -34.20 16.26
C THR A 82 -19.27 -32.71 16.25
N SER A 83 -18.38 -32.29 15.35
CA SER A 83 -18.08 -30.87 15.17
C SER A 83 -19.32 -30.16 14.67
N ARG A 84 -19.75 -29.15 15.43
CA ARG A 84 -20.95 -28.36 15.10
C ARG A 84 -20.60 -27.28 14.05
N PRO A 85 -21.57 -26.86 13.23
CA PRO A 85 -21.41 -25.69 12.38
C PRO A 85 -20.91 -24.47 13.17
N ILE A 86 -19.98 -23.73 12.57
CA ILE A 86 -19.47 -22.48 13.09
C ILE A 86 -19.91 -21.31 12.21
N THR A 87 -20.12 -20.15 12.81
CA THR A 87 -20.33 -18.90 12.07
C THR A 87 -18.99 -18.39 11.56
N TRP A 88 -18.91 -18.13 10.25
CA TRP A 88 -17.71 -17.54 9.68
C TRP A 88 -17.63 -16.05 10.00
N ILE A 89 -16.73 -15.70 10.92
CA ILE A 89 -16.41 -14.29 11.22
C ILE A 89 -15.35 -13.82 10.23
N TYR A 90 -15.70 -12.83 9.42
CA TYR A 90 -14.76 -12.15 8.52
C TYR A 90 -14.10 -10.99 9.25
N HIS A 91 -12.85 -10.72 8.91
CA HIS A 91 -12.18 -9.50 9.32
C HIS A 91 -12.79 -8.29 8.60
N SER A 92 -12.83 -7.15 9.28
CA SER A 92 -13.11 -5.89 8.59
C SER A 92 -11.93 -5.51 7.68
N PRO A 93 -12.12 -4.65 6.66
CA PRO A 93 -11.01 -4.19 5.82
C PRO A 93 -9.84 -3.61 6.63
N GLU A 94 -10.13 -2.85 7.69
CA GLU A 94 -9.12 -2.27 8.56
C GLU A 94 -8.35 -3.33 9.36
N GLU A 95 -9.04 -4.40 9.78
CA GLU A 95 -8.39 -5.54 10.43
C GLU A 95 -7.49 -6.32 9.46
N GLU A 96 -7.91 -6.49 8.21
CA GLU A 96 -7.06 -7.11 7.18
C GLU A 96 -5.80 -6.29 6.90
N VAL A 97 -5.92 -4.96 6.85
CA VAL A 97 -4.78 -4.03 6.74
C VAL A 97 -3.89 -4.10 7.99
N ALA A 98 -4.47 -4.25 9.17
CA ALA A 98 -3.71 -4.37 10.42
C ALA A 98 -2.92 -5.68 10.51
N LEU A 99 -3.42 -6.78 9.95
CA LEU A 99 -2.91 -8.13 10.18
C LEU A 99 -2.06 -8.66 9.00
N GLY A 100 -2.54 -8.50 7.76
CA GLY A 100 -1.88 -9.07 6.57
C GLY A 100 -0.49 -8.51 6.32
N PRO A 101 -0.35 -7.19 6.10
CA PRO A 101 0.95 -6.52 6.00
C PRO A 101 1.85 -6.75 7.22
N ALA A 102 1.28 -6.87 8.42
CA ALA A 102 2.04 -7.14 9.64
C ALA A 102 2.68 -8.54 9.64
N CYS A 103 1.92 -9.59 9.33
CA CYS A 103 2.47 -10.94 9.15
C CYS A 103 3.50 -10.99 8.02
N TRP A 104 3.26 -10.25 6.94
CA TRP A 104 4.21 -10.19 5.81
C TRP A 104 5.54 -9.54 6.21
N LEU A 105 5.52 -8.46 7.00
CA LEU A 105 6.73 -7.84 7.54
C LEU A 105 7.45 -8.76 8.52
N TRP A 106 6.72 -9.49 9.37
CA TRP A 106 7.31 -10.48 10.28
C TRP A 106 8.11 -11.53 9.52
N ASP A 107 7.50 -12.12 8.48
CA ASP A 107 8.15 -13.10 7.61
C ASP A 107 9.35 -12.51 6.87
N TYR A 108 9.25 -11.27 6.38
CA TYR A 108 10.37 -10.60 5.73
C TYR A 108 11.54 -10.39 6.68
N LEU A 109 11.27 -9.92 7.90
CA LEU A 109 12.30 -9.62 8.87
C LEU A 109 13.04 -10.88 9.31
N ARG A 110 12.30 -11.92 9.72
CA ARG A 110 12.90 -13.17 10.23
C ARG A 110 13.68 -13.92 9.16
N ARG A 111 13.20 -13.92 7.92
CA ARG A 111 13.85 -14.65 6.80
C ARG A 111 14.99 -13.87 6.18
N SER A 112 14.95 -12.53 6.19
CA SER A 112 16.07 -11.69 5.73
C SER A 112 17.23 -11.62 6.74
N CYS A 113 17.00 -12.08 7.98
CA CYS A 113 17.96 -12.01 9.08
C CYS A 113 18.46 -10.57 9.36
N GLN A 114 17.61 -9.57 9.13
CA GLN A 114 17.90 -8.17 9.46
C GLN A 114 17.53 -7.86 10.92
N GLY A 115 18.15 -6.81 11.49
CA GLY A 115 18.00 -6.46 12.91
C GLY A 115 16.80 -5.56 13.22
N GLY A 116 16.04 -5.16 12.19
CA GLY A 116 14.86 -4.33 12.32
C GLY A 116 14.51 -3.59 11.01
N PHE A 117 13.76 -2.51 11.18
CA PHE A 117 13.27 -1.63 10.13
C PHE A 117 13.72 -0.19 10.35
N PHE A 118 13.96 0.51 9.24
CA PHE A 118 14.14 1.95 9.22
C PHE A 118 13.00 2.60 8.44
N LEU A 119 12.31 3.58 9.03
CA LEU A 119 11.18 4.28 8.43
C LEU A 119 11.39 5.81 8.47
N PRO A 120 11.50 6.47 7.30
CA PRO A 120 11.37 7.91 7.21
C PRO A 120 9.95 8.32 7.64
N LEU A 121 9.81 8.90 8.83
CA LEU A 121 8.51 9.22 9.43
C LEU A 121 8.19 10.69 9.21
N SER A 122 7.22 10.98 8.35
CA SER A 122 6.86 12.36 7.96
C SER A 122 5.80 13.01 8.85
N GLY A 123 5.07 12.22 9.66
CA GLY A 123 3.91 12.72 10.41
C GLY A 123 2.66 12.92 9.56
N GLY A 124 2.64 12.40 8.33
CA GLY A 124 1.46 12.28 7.47
C GLY A 124 0.82 10.89 7.55
N VAL A 125 -0.31 10.70 6.85
CA VAL A 125 -1.10 9.46 6.87
C VAL A 125 -0.27 8.23 6.51
N ASP A 126 0.44 8.25 5.39
CA ASP A 126 1.03 7.03 4.82
C ASP A 126 2.20 6.46 5.66
N SER A 127 3.10 7.33 6.10
CA SER A 127 4.21 6.94 6.98
C SER A 127 3.70 6.53 8.36
N SER A 128 2.63 7.17 8.85
CA SER A 128 1.96 6.77 10.10
C SER A 128 1.29 5.39 9.98
N SER A 129 0.66 5.07 8.85
CA SER A 129 0.08 3.75 8.58
C SER A 129 1.17 2.68 8.54
N THR A 130 2.30 2.97 7.90
CA THR A 130 3.46 2.07 7.88
C THR A 130 3.97 1.79 9.31
N ALA A 131 4.10 2.83 10.14
CA ALA A 131 4.50 2.69 11.54
C ALA A 131 3.47 1.86 12.35
N CYS A 132 2.18 2.08 12.14
CA CYS A 132 1.12 1.34 12.82
C CYS A 132 1.07 -0.14 12.41
N ILE A 133 1.40 -0.48 11.16
CA ILE A 133 1.54 -1.88 10.71
C ILE A 133 2.70 -2.57 11.43
N VAL A 134 3.86 -1.91 11.56
CA VAL A 134 4.99 -2.46 12.33
C VAL A 134 4.64 -2.61 13.81
N PHE A 135 3.88 -1.67 14.38
CA PHE A 135 3.39 -1.80 15.75
C PHE A 135 2.39 -2.96 15.90
N SER A 136 1.48 -3.15 14.94
CA SER A 136 0.58 -4.31 14.87
C SER A 136 1.37 -5.62 14.85
N MET A 137 2.43 -5.70 14.02
CA MET A 137 3.35 -6.84 14.01
C MET A 137 3.94 -7.10 15.39
N CYS A 138 4.44 -6.06 16.08
CA CYS A 138 4.98 -6.21 17.44
C CYS A 138 3.93 -6.75 18.43
N ARG A 139 2.68 -6.27 18.35
CA ARG A 139 1.56 -6.77 19.19
C ARG A 139 1.30 -8.25 18.93
N MET A 140 1.29 -8.67 17.67
CA MET A 140 1.08 -10.07 17.29
C MET A 140 2.22 -10.97 17.79
N VAL A 141 3.46 -10.51 17.65
CA VAL A 141 4.66 -11.27 18.08
C VAL A 141 4.68 -11.43 19.60
N VAL A 142 4.44 -10.36 20.36
CA VAL A 142 4.32 -10.42 21.83
C VAL A 142 3.22 -11.40 22.23
N SER A 143 2.05 -11.32 21.59
CA SER A 143 0.94 -12.24 21.87
C SER A 143 1.32 -13.69 21.58
N ALA A 144 2.01 -13.96 20.46
CA ALA A 144 2.47 -15.31 20.11
C ALA A 144 3.48 -15.85 21.13
N CYS A 145 4.47 -15.04 21.54
CA CYS A 145 5.47 -15.43 22.54
C CYS A 145 4.80 -15.71 23.90
N ASN A 146 3.85 -14.88 24.33
CA ASN A 146 3.09 -15.10 25.57
C ASN A 146 2.20 -16.35 25.51
N ASN A 147 1.78 -16.77 24.32
CA ASN A 147 1.01 -17.99 24.10
C ASN A 147 1.90 -19.25 23.91
N GLY A 148 3.22 -19.14 24.11
CA GLY A 148 4.14 -20.27 24.04
C GLY A 148 4.65 -20.61 22.65
N ASP A 149 4.60 -19.68 21.68
CA ASP A 149 5.23 -19.88 20.37
C ASP A 149 6.76 -19.79 20.48
N GLU A 150 7.41 -20.95 20.70
CA GLU A 150 8.86 -21.05 20.88
C GLU A 150 9.65 -20.56 19.66
N LYS A 151 9.09 -20.73 18.46
CA LYS A 151 9.75 -20.31 17.23
C LYS A 151 9.73 -18.80 17.08
N ALA A 152 8.58 -18.17 17.33
CA ALA A 152 8.48 -16.71 17.34
C ALA A 152 9.45 -16.11 18.37
N LEU A 153 9.54 -16.70 19.56
CA LEU A 153 10.47 -16.27 20.60
C LEU A 153 11.94 -16.40 20.18
N ALA A 154 12.33 -17.53 19.59
CA ALA A 154 13.69 -17.74 19.08
C ALA A 154 14.06 -16.73 17.97
N ASP A 155 13.13 -16.46 17.04
CA ASP A 155 13.33 -15.50 15.97
C ASP A 155 13.50 -14.07 16.53
N VAL A 156 12.68 -13.65 17.50
CA VAL A 156 12.84 -12.34 18.17
C VAL A 156 14.21 -12.22 18.83
N ARG A 157 14.59 -13.20 19.65
CA ARG A 157 15.88 -13.21 20.37
C ARG A 157 17.07 -13.07 19.42
N LYS A 158 17.01 -13.76 18.29
CA LYS A 158 18.01 -13.65 17.22
C LYS A 158 18.06 -12.24 16.62
N MET A 159 16.92 -11.64 16.28
CA MET A 159 16.85 -10.28 15.70
C MET A 159 17.37 -9.20 16.65
N VAL A 160 17.06 -9.33 17.94
CA VAL A 160 17.48 -8.35 18.94
C VAL A 160 18.89 -8.59 19.48
N CYS A 161 19.51 -9.73 19.12
CA CYS A 161 20.82 -10.18 19.60
C CYS A 161 20.88 -10.33 21.13
N ASP A 162 19.79 -10.84 21.72
CA ASP A 162 19.64 -11.02 23.16
C ASP A 162 18.88 -12.34 23.40
N MET A 163 19.61 -13.37 23.85
CA MET A 163 19.07 -14.73 24.01
C MET A 163 18.19 -14.90 25.25
N GLU A 164 18.31 -14.01 26.23
CA GLU A 164 17.52 -14.03 27.46
C GLU A 164 16.24 -13.19 27.32
N TYR A 165 16.17 -12.37 26.27
CA TYR A 165 15.04 -11.47 26.04
C TYR A 165 13.70 -12.22 25.94
N MET A 166 12.68 -11.67 26.59
CA MET A 166 11.30 -12.12 26.52
C MET A 166 10.40 -10.90 26.26
N PRO A 167 9.78 -10.80 25.07
CA PRO A 167 8.98 -9.64 24.71
C PRO A 167 7.64 -9.66 25.49
N LYS A 168 7.46 -8.69 26.40
CA LYS A 168 6.23 -8.55 27.22
C LYS A 168 5.36 -7.37 26.81
N ASP A 169 5.98 -6.29 26.34
CA ASP A 169 5.31 -5.06 25.91
C ASP A 169 5.57 -4.83 24.42
N PRO A 170 4.53 -4.69 23.58
CA PRO A 170 4.67 -4.35 22.17
C PRO A 170 5.47 -3.07 21.93
N LYS A 171 5.41 -2.08 22.83
CA LYS A 171 6.16 -0.83 22.68
C LYS A 171 7.66 -1.04 22.85
N GLU A 172 8.04 -1.87 23.81
CA GLU A 172 9.43 -2.20 24.08
C GLU A 172 10.03 -3.04 22.93
N LEU A 173 9.27 -4.01 22.40
CA LEU A 173 9.68 -4.72 21.19
C LEU A 173 9.80 -3.78 19.99
N CYS A 174 8.84 -2.87 19.82
CA CYS A 174 8.86 -1.85 18.77
C CYS A 174 10.10 -0.94 18.88
N ASN A 175 10.55 -0.59 20.09
CA ASN A 175 11.79 0.17 20.29
C ASN A 175 13.03 -0.52 19.72
N ARG A 176 13.07 -1.86 19.82
CA ARG A 176 14.21 -2.67 19.36
C ARG A 176 14.17 -2.93 17.86
N LEU A 177 12.97 -2.99 17.27
CA LEU A 177 12.78 -3.39 15.88
C LEU A 177 12.50 -2.23 14.93
N LEU A 178 11.92 -1.11 15.39
CA LEU A 178 11.55 0.01 14.54
C LEU A 178 12.36 1.26 14.88
N PHE A 179 13.10 1.74 13.88
CA PHE A 179 13.83 2.99 13.93
C PHE A 179 13.17 3.97 12.97
N THR A 180 12.79 5.13 13.49
CA THR A 180 12.12 6.17 12.72
C THR A 180 12.97 7.42 12.69
N CYS A 181 12.91 8.15 11.58
CA CYS A 181 13.58 9.43 11.46
C CYS A 181 12.68 10.48 10.80
N TYR A 182 12.47 11.60 11.48
CA TYR A 182 11.89 12.79 10.88
C TYR A 182 13.01 13.64 10.26
N MET A 183 12.92 13.88 8.96
CA MET A 183 13.94 14.59 8.17
C MET A 183 13.39 15.93 7.68
N GLY A 184 13.40 16.92 8.57
CA GLY A 184 12.88 18.26 8.32
C GLY A 184 13.80 19.09 7.43
N SER A 185 13.21 19.99 6.64
CA SER A 185 13.93 21.11 6.00
C SER A 185 13.43 22.43 6.57
N LYS A 186 14.01 23.55 6.11
CA LYS A 186 13.55 24.92 6.43
C LYS A 186 12.08 25.19 6.08
N ASN A 187 11.48 24.33 5.25
CA ASN A 187 10.10 24.44 4.81
C ASN A 187 9.13 23.59 5.66
N SER A 188 9.66 22.75 6.55
CA SER A 188 8.85 21.82 7.33
C SER A 188 8.21 22.50 8.55
N SER A 189 6.95 22.18 8.81
CA SER A 189 6.18 22.76 9.90
C SER A 189 6.51 22.12 11.26
N SER A 190 6.24 22.86 12.33
CA SER A 190 6.33 22.32 13.70
C SER A 190 5.31 21.19 13.94
N GLU A 191 4.21 21.22 13.22
CA GLU A 191 3.05 20.36 13.34
C GLU A 191 3.35 18.95 12.80
N THR A 192 3.94 18.83 11.60
CA THR A 192 4.36 17.52 11.07
C THR A 192 5.40 16.86 11.96
N ARG A 193 6.37 17.66 12.44
CA ARG A 193 7.40 17.22 13.39
C ARG A 193 6.78 16.73 14.71
N TYR A 194 5.84 17.49 15.26
CA TYR A 194 5.13 17.12 16.49
C TYR A 194 4.36 15.80 16.33
N ARG A 195 3.62 15.64 15.22
CA ARG A 195 2.87 14.41 14.94
C ARG A 195 3.80 13.20 14.83
N ALA A 196 4.90 13.31 14.08
CA ALA A 196 5.87 12.24 13.92
C ALA A 196 6.49 11.83 15.27
N LYS A 197 6.96 12.80 16.06
CA LYS A 197 7.56 12.57 17.37
C LYS A 197 6.59 11.91 18.35
N THR A 198 5.36 12.43 18.41
CA THR A 198 4.34 11.95 19.35
C THR A 198 3.85 10.55 18.97
N LEU A 199 3.69 10.27 17.67
CA LEU A 199 3.38 8.92 17.20
C LEU A 199 4.48 7.94 17.57
N ALA A 200 5.74 8.29 17.30
CA ALA A 200 6.88 7.45 17.64
C ALA A 200 6.94 7.12 19.14
N ALA A 201 6.70 8.11 20.00
CA ALA A 201 6.61 7.93 21.44
C ALA A 201 5.44 7.02 21.87
N GLN A 202 4.25 7.18 21.25
CA GLN A 202 3.08 6.37 21.59
C GLN A 202 3.23 4.89 21.21
N ILE A 203 3.87 4.59 20.08
CA ILE A 203 4.16 3.21 19.66
C ILE A 203 5.47 2.65 20.25
N GLY A 204 6.28 3.48 20.90
CA GLY A 204 7.53 3.10 21.57
C GLY A 204 8.75 2.91 20.67
N CYS A 205 8.69 3.29 19.39
CA CYS A 205 9.81 3.08 18.48
C CYS A 205 11.00 4.02 18.78
N TYR A 206 12.20 3.65 18.32
CA TYR A 206 13.34 4.56 18.41
C TYR A 206 13.15 5.71 17.41
N HIS A 207 13.24 6.96 17.87
CA HIS A 207 13.01 8.14 17.03
C HIS A 207 14.24 9.04 16.97
N SER A 208 14.52 9.60 15.81
CA SER A 208 15.54 10.61 15.60
C SER A 208 15.00 11.74 14.73
N GLU A 209 15.47 12.95 14.97
CA GLU A 209 15.06 14.14 14.23
C GLU A 209 16.31 14.81 13.66
N ILE A 210 16.33 15.05 12.35
CA ILE A 210 17.48 15.67 11.66
C ILE A 210 17.01 16.78 10.72
N GLY A 211 17.86 17.79 10.56
CA GLY A 211 17.73 18.82 9.53
C GLY A 211 18.53 18.44 8.27
N ILE A 212 17.93 18.57 7.09
CA ILE A 212 18.58 18.22 5.81
C ILE A 212 19.18 19.42 5.07
N ASP A 213 18.93 20.64 5.54
CA ASP A 213 19.27 21.86 4.81
C ASP A 213 20.76 21.99 4.50
N THR A 214 21.64 21.61 5.43
CA THR A 214 23.10 21.62 5.19
C THR A 214 23.50 20.75 3.99
N ALA A 215 22.90 19.56 3.86
CA ALA A 215 23.16 18.68 2.74
C ALA A 215 22.56 19.23 1.43
N VAL A 216 21.37 19.81 1.50
CA VAL A 216 20.71 20.45 0.35
C VAL A 216 21.55 21.63 -0.16
N GLU A 217 21.96 22.54 0.71
CA GLU A 217 22.76 23.72 0.35
C GLU A 217 24.14 23.33 -0.19
N ALA A 218 24.76 22.26 0.34
CA ALA A 218 26.00 21.72 -0.21
C ALA A 218 25.84 21.25 -1.67
N VAL A 219 24.79 20.49 -1.97
CA VAL A 219 24.50 20.02 -3.34
C VAL A 219 24.19 21.19 -4.28
N LEU A 220 23.39 22.17 -3.81
CA LEU A 220 23.09 23.37 -4.60
C LEU A 220 24.34 24.21 -4.86
N SER A 221 25.25 24.30 -3.89
CA SER A 221 26.52 25.02 -4.05
C SER A 221 27.41 24.37 -5.12
N ILE A 222 27.46 23.04 -5.18
CA ILE A 222 28.18 22.31 -6.25
C ILE A 222 27.58 22.64 -7.61
N PHE A 223 26.24 22.62 -7.74
CA PHE A 223 25.58 22.97 -9.00
C PHE A 223 25.86 24.43 -9.41
N SER A 224 25.81 25.37 -8.45
CA SER A 224 26.09 26.78 -8.72
C SER A 224 27.55 27.02 -9.08
N LEU A 225 28.50 26.33 -8.46
CA LEU A 225 29.91 26.41 -8.84
C LEU A 225 30.15 25.89 -10.26
N ALA A 226 29.48 24.79 -10.64
CA ALA A 226 29.64 24.17 -11.95
C ALA A 226 28.95 24.94 -13.10
N THR A 227 27.86 25.66 -12.83
CA THR A 227 27.01 26.27 -13.87
C THR A 227 26.93 27.79 -13.82
N GLY A 228 27.37 28.43 -12.73
CA GLY A 228 27.17 29.86 -12.47
C GLY A 228 25.73 30.25 -12.13
N MET A 229 24.79 29.29 -12.08
CA MET A 229 23.36 29.52 -11.86
C MET A 229 22.90 28.96 -10.51
N ARG A 230 21.99 29.66 -9.83
CA ARG A 230 21.36 29.17 -8.59
C ARG A 230 19.85 29.06 -8.77
N PRO A 231 19.28 27.84 -8.75
CA PRO A 231 17.85 27.66 -8.89
C PRO A 231 17.08 28.28 -7.72
N ARG A 232 15.88 28.78 -7.99
CA ARG A 232 14.99 29.38 -6.97
C ARG A 232 13.64 28.68 -6.93
N PHE A 233 12.98 28.71 -5.77
CA PHE A 233 11.58 28.28 -5.67
C PHE A 233 10.67 29.24 -6.45
N ALA A 234 9.50 28.76 -6.88
CA ALA A 234 8.53 29.57 -7.61
C ALA A 234 8.13 30.85 -6.85
N LEU A 235 7.94 30.73 -5.52
CA LEU A 235 7.67 31.85 -4.61
C LEU A 235 8.77 32.91 -4.57
N HIS A 236 10.00 32.55 -4.95
CA HIS A 236 11.16 33.44 -5.02
C HIS A 236 11.54 33.80 -6.46
N GLY A 237 10.59 33.69 -7.39
CA GLY A 237 10.75 34.07 -8.80
C GLY A 237 11.44 33.02 -9.68
N GLY A 238 11.60 31.79 -9.20
CA GLY A 238 12.11 30.68 -10.02
C GLY A 238 11.07 30.11 -10.99
N SER A 239 11.52 29.43 -12.03
CA SER A 239 10.62 28.72 -12.95
C SER A 239 10.02 27.45 -12.33
N VAL A 240 8.93 26.93 -12.91
CA VAL A 240 8.33 25.64 -12.51
C VAL A 240 9.35 24.50 -12.51
N ARG A 241 10.29 24.52 -13.45
CA ARG A 241 11.38 23.53 -13.54
C ARG A 241 12.32 23.64 -12.34
N GLU A 242 12.70 24.85 -11.95
CA GLU A 242 13.60 25.08 -10.82
C GLU A 242 12.95 24.67 -9.51
N SER A 243 11.70 25.08 -9.27
CA SER A 243 10.94 24.69 -8.07
C SER A 243 10.85 23.17 -7.95
N LEU A 244 10.46 22.49 -9.03
CA LEU A 244 10.39 21.03 -9.06
C LEU A 244 11.76 20.37 -8.82
N ALA A 245 12.85 20.93 -9.36
CA ALA A 245 14.19 20.42 -9.12
C ALA A 245 14.61 20.55 -7.64
N LEU A 246 14.28 21.67 -7.00
CA LEU A 246 14.53 21.93 -5.58
C LEU A 246 13.71 21.01 -4.65
N GLN A 247 12.45 20.73 -4.99
CA GLN A 247 11.65 19.74 -4.27
C GLN A 247 12.25 18.33 -4.43
N ASN A 248 12.58 17.95 -5.67
CA ASN A 248 13.14 16.63 -5.97
C ASN A 248 14.48 16.39 -5.26
N ILE A 249 15.37 17.38 -5.16
CA ILE A 249 16.67 17.17 -4.49
C ILE A 249 16.49 16.94 -2.99
N GLN A 250 15.58 17.67 -2.33
CA GLN A 250 15.22 17.42 -0.94
C GLN A 250 14.66 15.99 -0.77
N ALA A 251 13.76 15.56 -1.65
CA ALA A 251 13.16 14.23 -1.61
C ALA A 251 14.21 13.11 -1.76
N ARG A 252 15.17 13.26 -2.70
CA ARG A 252 16.25 12.28 -2.92
C ARG A 252 17.27 12.25 -1.78
N LEU A 253 17.62 13.39 -1.20
CA LEU A 253 18.56 13.43 -0.09
C LEU A 253 18.01 12.73 1.16
N ARG A 254 16.69 12.81 1.39
CA ARG A 254 16.06 12.00 2.45
C ARG A 254 16.24 10.50 2.23
N MET A 255 16.17 10.02 0.99
CA MET A 255 16.43 8.61 0.66
C MET A 255 17.89 8.23 0.95
N VAL A 256 18.85 9.07 0.54
CA VAL A 256 20.28 8.84 0.82
C VAL A 256 20.53 8.73 2.33
N LEU A 257 19.97 9.66 3.10
CA LEU A 257 20.07 9.64 4.55
C LEU A 257 19.36 8.43 5.16
N ALA A 258 18.21 8.02 4.63
CA ALA A 258 17.47 6.86 5.12
C ALA A 258 18.32 5.58 5.03
N TYR A 259 18.97 5.36 3.90
CA TYR A 259 19.84 4.20 3.72
C TYR A 259 21.12 4.27 4.57
N LEU A 260 21.70 5.48 4.74
CA LEU A 260 22.85 5.66 5.63
C LEU A 260 22.50 5.28 7.07
N PHE A 261 21.37 5.76 7.58
CA PHE A 261 20.90 5.45 8.92
C PHE A 261 20.52 3.97 9.05
N ALA A 262 19.85 3.41 8.05
CA ALA A 262 19.49 2.00 8.05
C ALA A 262 20.71 1.06 8.14
N GLN A 263 21.82 1.43 7.50
CA GLN A 263 23.06 0.67 7.53
C GLN A 263 23.86 0.85 8.83
N LEU A 264 23.81 2.02 9.48
CA LEU A 264 24.71 2.36 10.58
C LEU A 264 24.06 2.50 11.96
N LEU A 265 22.74 2.65 12.08
CA LEU A 265 22.10 2.86 13.40
C LEU A 265 22.29 1.69 14.36
N LEU A 266 22.27 0.44 13.86
CA LEU A 266 22.55 -0.72 14.70
C LEU A 266 24.02 -0.76 15.12
N TRP A 267 24.95 -0.40 14.23
CA TRP A 267 26.36 -0.24 14.56
C TRP A 267 26.59 0.79 15.67
N VAL A 268 25.92 1.95 15.62
CA VAL A 268 25.95 2.97 16.70
C VAL A 268 25.48 2.39 18.03
N LYS A 269 24.54 1.44 18.00
CA LYS A 269 24.01 0.74 19.19
C LYS A 269 24.80 -0.51 19.57
N GLY A 270 25.94 -0.79 18.94
CA GLY A 270 26.72 -2.01 19.18
C GLY A 270 25.98 -3.31 18.81
N ARG A 271 24.96 -3.23 17.96
CA ARG A 271 24.19 -4.39 17.47
C ARG A 271 24.64 -4.75 16.06
N SER A 272 24.80 -6.05 15.80
CA SER A 272 25.10 -6.56 14.46
C SER A 272 23.90 -6.47 13.52
N GLY A 273 24.16 -6.41 12.22
CA GLY A 273 23.13 -6.41 11.16
C GLY A 273 22.78 -5.00 10.65
N GLY A 274 21.84 -4.94 9.71
CA GLY A 274 21.27 -3.71 9.18
C GLY A 274 19.77 -3.62 9.43
N LEU A 275 19.18 -2.51 8.99
CA LEU A 275 17.74 -2.28 9.01
C LEU A 275 17.19 -2.30 7.58
N LEU A 276 16.01 -2.90 7.39
CA LEU A 276 15.29 -2.80 6.12
C LEU A 276 14.62 -1.42 6.02
N VAL A 277 14.89 -0.68 4.96
CA VAL A 277 14.22 0.59 4.69
C VAL A 277 12.78 0.31 4.26
N LEU A 278 11.83 0.91 4.97
CA LEU A 278 10.40 0.84 4.66
C LEU A 278 9.98 2.03 3.81
N GLY A 279 9.31 1.73 2.69
CA GLY A 279 8.63 2.73 1.87
C GLY A 279 7.21 3.02 2.37
N SER A 280 6.67 4.17 2.00
CA SER A 280 5.31 4.58 2.35
C SER A 280 4.54 5.20 1.18
N ALA A 281 4.81 4.77 -0.06
CA ALA A 281 3.98 5.15 -1.20
C ALA A 281 2.70 4.30 -1.21
N ASN A 282 1.54 4.90 -1.42
CA ASN A 282 0.26 4.17 -1.57
C ASN A 282 -0.03 3.81 -3.04
N VAL A 283 -1.03 2.95 -3.25
CA VAL A 283 -1.34 2.40 -4.59
C VAL A 283 -1.84 3.47 -5.57
N ASP A 284 -2.53 4.51 -5.08
CA ASP A 284 -3.16 5.55 -5.90
C ASP A 284 -2.11 6.53 -6.43
N GLU A 285 -1.19 6.97 -5.56
CA GLU A 285 -0.03 7.78 -5.94
C GLU A 285 0.91 7.03 -6.89
N ALA A 286 1.13 5.74 -6.64
CA ALA A 286 1.88 4.88 -7.55
C ALA A 286 1.21 4.81 -8.93
N LEU A 287 -0.10 4.58 -8.99
CA LEU A 287 -0.86 4.50 -10.25
C LEU A 287 -0.75 5.80 -11.06
N ARG A 288 -0.87 6.94 -10.38
CA ARG A 288 -0.71 8.27 -10.98
C ARG A 288 0.75 8.59 -11.32
N GLY A 289 1.69 7.94 -10.63
CA GLY A 289 3.11 8.24 -10.63
C GLY A 289 3.44 9.58 -9.96
N TYR A 290 2.66 9.95 -8.95
CA TYR A 290 2.86 11.13 -8.10
C TYR A 290 3.87 10.82 -6.99
N MET A 291 5.14 10.78 -7.38
CA MET A 291 6.29 10.53 -6.52
C MET A 291 7.56 11.03 -7.21
N THR A 292 8.60 11.37 -6.44
CA THR A 292 9.91 11.65 -7.04
C THR A 292 10.63 10.33 -7.32
N LYS A 293 11.08 10.13 -8.55
CA LYS A 293 11.85 8.91 -8.87
C LYS A 293 13.15 8.92 -8.03
N TYR A 294 13.34 7.84 -7.25
CA TYR A 294 14.43 7.65 -6.30
C TYR A 294 14.42 8.56 -5.05
N ASP A 295 13.24 8.97 -4.57
CA ASP A 295 13.07 9.46 -3.20
C ASP A 295 12.73 8.31 -2.22
N CYS A 296 12.22 8.62 -1.03
CA CYS A 296 11.82 7.62 -0.03
C CYS A 296 10.66 6.69 -0.46
N SER A 297 10.05 6.90 -1.64
CA SER A 297 9.20 5.89 -2.29
C SER A 297 10.00 4.68 -2.80
N SER A 298 11.32 4.84 -2.97
CA SER A 298 12.30 3.81 -3.32
C SER A 298 13.00 3.32 -2.05
N ALA A 299 12.62 2.12 -1.61
CA ALA A 299 13.00 1.49 -0.36
C ALA A 299 13.19 -0.02 -0.59
N ASP A 300 13.46 -0.79 0.46
CA ASP A 300 13.66 -2.24 0.33
C ASP A 300 12.33 -2.98 0.17
N VAL A 301 11.33 -2.60 0.99
CA VAL A 301 9.97 -3.13 0.96
C VAL A 301 8.96 -2.06 1.34
N ASN A 302 7.73 -2.17 0.84
CA ASN A 302 6.64 -1.23 1.14
C ASN A 302 5.37 -1.98 1.61
N PRO A 303 4.99 -1.92 2.90
CA PRO A 303 3.83 -2.64 3.41
C PRO A 303 2.48 -2.02 3.04
N ILE A 304 2.46 -0.79 2.48
CA ILE A 304 1.22 -0.09 2.11
C ILE A 304 1.08 0.17 0.60
N GLY A 305 2.07 -0.20 -0.22
CA GLY A 305 2.06 0.08 -1.66
C GLY A 305 0.96 -0.60 -2.46
N GLY A 306 0.29 -1.59 -1.87
CA GLY A 306 -0.90 -2.23 -2.42
C GLY A 306 -2.22 -1.71 -1.84
N ILE A 307 -2.23 -0.65 -1.03
CA ILE A 307 -3.42 -0.17 -0.29
C ILE A 307 -3.79 1.24 -0.75
N CYS A 308 -5.08 1.52 -0.89
CA CYS A 308 -5.60 2.82 -1.31
C CYS A 308 -5.61 3.86 -0.18
N LYS A 309 -5.55 5.14 -0.54
CA LYS A 309 -5.44 6.24 0.44
C LYS A 309 -6.65 6.28 1.38
N THR A 310 -7.83 5.95 0.87
CA THR A 310 -9.07 5.91 1.67
C THR A 310 -8.99 4.83 2.75
N ASP A 311 -8.54 3.63 2.39
CA ASP A 311 -8.40 2.51 3.34
C ASP A 311 -7.27 2.75 4.35
N LEU A 312 -6.22 3.48 3.95
CA LEU A 312 -5.20 3.91 4.91
C LEU A 312 -5.77 4.87 5.97
N LYS A 313 -6.67 5.78 5.59
CA LYS A 313 -7.34 6.66 6.55
C LYS A 313 -8.27 5.89 7.48
N THR A 314 -9.08 4.97 6.97
CA THR A 314 -9.97 4.14 7.82
C THR A 314 -9.16 3.22 8.74
N PHE A 315 -8.06 2.66 8.24
CA PHE A 315 -7.11 1.91 9.07
C PHE A 315 -6.53 2.75 10.21
N LEU A 316 -6.15 4.02 9.98
CA LEU A 316 -5.67 4.86 11.07
C LEU A 316 -6.75 5.18 12.11
N VAL A 317 -8.03 5.31 11.70
CA VAL A 317 -9.14 5.42 12.65
C VAL A 317 -9.22 4.15 13.51
N TYR A 318 -9.19 2.98 12.88
CA TYR A 318 -9.16 1.70 13.58
C TYR A 318 -7.96 1.59 14.54
N ALA A 319 -6.76 1.93 14.08
CA ALA A 319 -5.53 1.86 14.86
C ALA A 319 -5.55 2.84 16.05
N LYS A 320 -6.12 4.04 15.88
CA LYS A 320 -6.29 5.01 16.97
C LYS A 320 -7.03 4.38 18.16
N ASP A 321 -8.15 3.73 17.88
CA ASP A 321 -9.02 3.15 18.90
C ASP A 321 -8.50 1.78 19.39
N LYS A 322 -8.21 0.86 18.46
CA LYS A 322 -7.79 -0.51 18.79
C LYS A 322 -6.39 -0.57 19.40
N PHE A 323 -5.48 0.30 18.95
CA PHE A 323 -4.10 0.33 19.44
C PHE A 323 -3.87 1.38 20.52
N ASN A 324 -4.88 2.21 20.83
CA ASN A 324 -4.81 3.30 21.80
C ASN A 324 -3.70 4.32 21.46
N ILE A 325 -3.77 4.86 20.24
CA ILE A 325 -2.79 5.81 19.67
C ILE A 325 -3.51 7.12 19.31
N PRO A 326 -3.84 7.98 20.31
CA PRO A 326 -4.71 9.13 20.10
C PRO A 326 -4.17 10.19 19.13
N ILE A 327 -2.84 10.30 18.94
CA ILE A 327 -2.25 11.28 18.00
C ILE A 327 -2.67 11.04 16.55
N LEU A 328 -3.16 9.83 16.22
CA LEU A 328 -3.66 9.53 14.89
C LEU A 328 -4.87 10.39 14.52
N ALA A 329 -5.64 10.91 15.49
CA ALA A 329 -6.70 11.88 15.20
C ALA A 329 -6.15 13.14 14.51
N ASP A 330 -5.02 13.67 15.01
CA ASP A 330 -4.36 14.85 14.45
C ASP A 330 -3.73 14.54 13.08
N VAL A 331 -3.20 13.32 12.89
CA VAL A 331 -2.66 12.86 11.60
C VAL A 331 -3.76 12.78 10.54
N ILE A 332 -4.93 12.25 10.89
CA ILE A 332 -6.06 12.09 9.97
C ILE A 332 -6.70 13.45 9.64
N GLY A 333 -6.79 14.34 10.64
CA GLY A 333 -7.37 15.68 10.47
C GLY A 333 -6.47 16.68 9.75
N ALA A 334 -5.17 16.37 9.61
CA ALA A 334 -4.23 17.24 8.91
C ALA A 334 -4.48 17.24 7.38
N PRO A 335 -4.37 18.40 6.70
CA PRO A 335 -4.48 18.45 5.25
C PRO A 335 -3.32 17.66 4.59
N PRO A 336 -3.59 16.84 3.55
CA PRO A 336 -2.55 16.11 2.84
C PRO A 336 -1.71 17.07 2.00
N THR A 337 -0.41 17.14 2.30
CA THR A 337 0.51 18.08 1.66
C THR A 337 1.96 17.63 1.78
N ALA A 338 2.77 17.95 0.77
CA ALA A 338 4.22 17.80 0.79
C ALA A 338 4.88 19.14 1.18
N GLU A 339 5.46 19.23 2.38
CA GLU A 339 6.19 20.41 2.88
C GLU A 339 7.59 20.54 2.23
N LEU A 340 7.61 20.60 0.90
CA LEU A 340 8.83 20.70 0.08
C LEU A 340 9.06 22.09 -0.49
N GLU A 341 8.03 22.94 -0.53
CA GLU A 341 8.10 24.34 -0.93
C GLU A 341 8.03 25.29 0.28
N PRO A 342 8.59 26.51 0.17
CA PRO A 342 8.47 27.51 1.22
C PRO A 342 7.00 27.80 1.54
N LEU A 343 6.67 27.94 2.83
CA LEU A 343 5.34 28.32 3.28
C LEU A 343 5.10 29.81 2.96
N LEU A 344 3.93 30.16 2.45
CA LEU A 344 3.51 31.55 2.28
C LEU A 344 2.82 32.00 3.58
N GLU A 345 3.39 32.98 4.29
CA GLU A 345 2.85 33.46 5.58
C GLU A 345 2.62 32.35 6.63
N GLY A 346 3.42 31.28 6.58
CA GLY A 346 3.29 30.12 7.47
C GLY A 346 2.15 29.16 7.08
N GLN A 347 1.46 29.39 5.96
CA GLN A 347 0.44 28.50 5.43
C GLN A 347 0.92 27.72 4.21
N LEU A 348 0.38 26.52 4.09
CA LEU A 348 0.61 25.61 2.97
C LEU A 348 0.00 26.20 1.70
N THR A 349 0.78 26.21 0.63
CA THR A 349 0.36 26.75 -0.67
C THR A 349 -0.59 25.82 -1.44
N GLN A 350 -0.50 24.49 -1.24
CA GLN A 350 -1.28 23.52 -2.04
C GLN A 350 -1.42 22.15 -1.36
N THR A 351 -2.56 21.48 -1.56
CA THR A 351 -2.78 20.08 -1.16
C THR A 351 -2.36 19.10 -2.26
N ASP A 352 -2.09 17.85 -1.89
CA ASP A 352 -1.67 16.82 -2.86
C ASP A 352 -2.72 16.60 -3.97
N GLU A 353 -4.01 16.62 -3.64
CA GLU A 353 -5.10 16.46 -4.62
C GLU A 353 -5.18 17.63 -5.61
N GLN A 354 -4.90 18.85 -5.14
CA GLN A 354 -4.82 20.04 -5.98
C GLN A 354 -3.64 19.96 -6.96
N ASP A 355 -2.48 19.48 -6.50
CA ASP A 355 -1.30 19.33 -7.37
C ASP A 355 -1.47 18.18 -8.37
N MET A 356 -2.06 17.07 -7.94
CA MET A 356 -2.41 15.97 -8.85
C MET A 356 -3.49 16.36 -9.89
N GLY A 357 -4.35 17.33 -9.54
CA GLY A 357 -5.51 17.72 -10.34
C GLY A 357 -6.63 16.68 -10.34
N MET A 358 -6.69 15.85 -9.29
CA MET A 358 -7.67 14.78 -9.10
C MET A 358 -7.71 14.37 -7.63
N THR A 359 -8.88 13.97 -7.15
CA THR A 359 -9.04 13.48 -5.78
C THR A 359 -8.63 12.01 -5.66
N TYR A 360 -8.37 11.55 -4.43
CA TYR A 360 -8.09 10.14 -4.18
C TYR A 360 -9.29 9.24 -4.52
N ASP A 361 -10.53 9.72 -4.35
CA ASP A 361 -11.74 9.00 -4.75
C ASP A 361 -11.83 8.80 -6.27
N GLU A 362 -11.43 9.83 -7.03
CA GLU A 362 -11.34 9.76 -8.49
C GLU A 362 -10.25 8.78 -8.92
N LEU A 363 -9.08 8.83 -8.28
CA LEU A 363 -7.98 7.90 -8.54
C LEU A 363 -8.36 6.43 -8.27
N ASN A 364 -9.07 6.16 -7.19
CA ASN A 364 -9.57 4.83 -6.86
C ASN A 364 -10.53 4.34 -7.97
N SER A 365 -11.47 5.18 -8.39
CA SER A 365 -12.39 4.89 -9.52
C SER A 365 -11.63 4.61 -10.82
N PHE A 366 -10.64 5.44 -11.16
CA PHE A 366 -9.81 5.21 -12.35
C PHE A 366 -9.02 3.92 -12.27
N GLY A 367 -8.42 3.60 -11.11
CA GLY A 367 -7.66 2.38 -10.88
C GLY A 367 -8.49 1.12 -11.12
N ARG A 368 -9.67 1.05 -10.48
CA ARG A 368 -10.61 -0.07 -10.63
C ARG A 368 -11.08 -0.23 -12.08
N LEU A 369 -11.53 0.86 -12.71
CA LEU A 369 -11.96 0.81 -14.11
C LEU A 369 -10.83 0.38 -15.06
N ARG A 370 -9.61 0.89 -14.86
CA ARG A 370 -8.46 0.60 -15.71
C ARG A 370 -8.01 -0.87 -15.60
N LYS A 371 -8.01 -1.43 -14.38
CA LYS A 371 -7.42 -2.75 -14.11
C LYS A 371 -8.45 -3.87 -13.95
N GLN A 372 -9.51 -3.67 -13.17
CA GLN A 372 -10.55 -4.69 -12.94
C GLN A 372 -11.51 -4.76 -14.13
N ASN A 373 -11.95 -3.60 -14.64
CA ASN A 373 -12.87 -3.53 -15.78
C ASN A 373 -12.16 -3.42 -17.13
N MET A 374 -10.83 -3.48 -17.16
CA MET A 374 -10.01 -3.46 -18.39
C MET A 374 -10.28 -2.27 -19.31
N CYS A 375 -10.67 -1.12 -18.76
CA CYS A 375 -11.05 0.05 -19.54
C CYS A 375 -9.82 0.85 -20.02
N GLY A 376 -9.74 1.08 -21.33
CA GLY A 376 -8.92 2.15 -21.92
C GLY A 376 -9.59 3.53 -21.79
N PRO A 377 -8.99 4.61 -22.35
CA PRO A 377 -9.51 5.96 -22.19
C PRO A 377 -10.97 6.13 -22.61
N TYR A 378 -11.32 5.64 -23.80
CA TYR A 378 -12.68 5.77 -24.33
C TYR A 378 -13.72 5.01 -23.49
N SER A 379 -13.46 3.73 -23.19
CA SER A 379 -14.37 2.91 -22.38
C SER A 379 -14.54 3.45 -20.96
N MET A 380 -13.48 4.02 -20.38
CA MET A 380 -13.54 4.67 -19.06
C MET A 380 -14.43 5.91 -19.11
N PHE A 381 -14.25 6.77 -20.13
CA PHE A 381 -15.11 7.92 -20.35
C PHE A 381 -16.59 7.52 -20.45
N CYS A 382 -16.95 6.57 -21.31
CA CYS A 382 -18.34 6.14 -21.48
C CYS A 382 -18.98 5.66 -20.16
N LYS A 383 -18.24 4.89 -19.35
CA LYS A 383 -18.73 4.42 -18.05
C LYS A 383 -18.89 5.53 -17.02
N LEU A 384 -17.93 6.46 -16.99
CA LEU A 384 -17.93 7.55 -16.02
C LEU A 384 -18.98 8.63 -16.32
N VAL A 385 -19.30 8.87 -17.59
CA VAL A 385 -20.40 9.76 -17.96
C VAL A 385 -21.72 9.31 -17.33
N GLU A 386 -21.98 8.01 -17.33
CA GLU A 386 -23.17 7.44 -16.70
C GLU A 386 -23.07 7.44 -15.17
N THR A 387 -21.97 6.90 -14.62
CA THR A 387 -21.83 6.65 -13.18
C THR A 387 -21.55 7.89 -12.34
N TRP A 388 -20.98 8.96 -12.92
CA TRP A 388 -20.74 10.23 -12.23
C TRP A 388 -21.83 11.27 -12.51
N SER A 389 -22.85 10.93 -13.29
CA SER A 389 -24.03 11.78 -13.46
C SER A 389 -24.88 11.77 -12.17
N PRO A 390 -25.49 12.90 -11.76
CA PRO A 390 -25.38 14.25 -12.34
C PRO A 390 -24.22 15.08 -11.74
N LYS A 391 -23.37 14.50 -10.90
CA LYS A 391 -22.30 15.21 -10.19
C LYS A 391 -21.28 15.86 -11.13
N HIS A 392 -21.02 15.24 -12.29
CA HIS A 392 -20.12 15.77 -13.32
C HIS A 392 -20.80 15.78 -14.68
N SER A 393 -20.55 16.84 -15.46
CA SER A 393 -20.94 16.92 -16.85
C SER A 393 -20.08 16.00 -17.73
N PRO A 394 -20.57 15.57 -18.91
CA PRO A 394 -19.76 14.78 -19.84
C PRO A 394 -18.43 15.47 -20.23
N ALA A 395 -18.41 16.79 -20.33
CA ALA A 395 -17.19 17.54 -20.65
C ALA A 395 -16.15 17.45 -19.52
N GLU A 396 -16.56 17.57 -18.26
CA GLU A 396 -15.67 17.42 -17.10
C GLU A 396 -15.11 16.00 -17.00
N VAL A 397 -15.96 14.99 -17.24
CA VAL A 397 -15.52 13.59 -17.27
C VAL A 397 -14.47 13.37 -18.37
N ALA A 398 -14.68 13.92 -19.56
CA ALA A 398 -13.73 13.82 -20.66
C ALA A 398 -12.36 14.41 -20.28
N GLU A 399 -12.33 15.60 -19.67
CA GLU A 399 -11.08 16.24 -19.26
C GLU A 399 -10.38 15.48 -18.14
N LYS A 400 -11.12 15.00 -17.13
CA LYS A 400 -10.56 14.18 -16.03
C LYS A 400 -9.95 12.87 -16.54
N VAL A 401 -10.64 12.17 -17.45
CA VAL A 401 -10.12 10.92 -18.06
C VAL A 401 -8.87 11.19 -18.90
N LYS A 402 -8.88 12.24 -19.74
CA LYS A 402 -7.71 12.61 -20.53
C LYS A 402 -6.52 12.99 -19.66
N HIS A 403 -6.77 13.77 -18.60
CA HIS A 403 -5.75 14.16 -17.63
C HIS A 403 -5.14 12.93 -16.97
N PHE A 404 -5.96 12.02 -16.44
CA PHE A 404 -5.51 10.76 -15.84
C PHE A 404 -4.62 9.95 -16.79
N PHE A 405 -5.06 9.66 -18.02
CA PHE A 405 -4.30 8.82 -18.95
C PHE A 405 -3.01 9.47 -19.46
N ARG A 406 -3.00 10.80 -19.67
CA ARG A 406 -1.78 11.55 -20.01
C ARG A 406 -0.74 11.40 -18.90
N CYS A 407 -1.18 11.63 -17.68
CA CYS A 407 -0.41 11.56 -16.46
C CYS A 407 0.14 10.17 -16.15
N TYR A 408 -0.72 9.15 -16.27
CA TYR A 408 -0.34 7.74 -16.20
C TYR A 408 0.75 7.41 -17.24
N ALA A 409 0.55 7.82 -18.50
CA ALA A 409 1.49 7.53 -19.58
C ALA A 409 2.88 8.14 -19.37
N ILE A 410 2.96 9.43 -19.00
CA ILE A 410 4.26 10.11 -18.81
C ILE A 410 5.03 9.55 -17.60
N ASN A 411 4.32 9.10 -16.56
CA ASN A 411 4.95 8.66 -15.32
C ASN A 411 5.10 7.14 -15.21
N ARG A 412 4.60 6.34 -16.16
CA ARG A 412 4.63 4.88 -16.06
C ARG A 412 6.05 4.32 -15.88
N HIS A 413 7.06 4.98 -16.45
CA HIS A 413 8.46 4.64 -16.27
C HIS A 413 8.92 4.60 -14.79
N LYS A 414 8.21 5.27 -13.87
CA LYS A 414 8.49 5.20 -12.42
C LYS A 414 8.12 3.84 -11.84
N MET A 415 7.10 3.16 -12.39
CA MET A 415 6.63 1.86 -11.90
C MET A 415 7.64 0.73 -12.13
N THR A 416 8.52 0.89 -13.11
CA THR A 416 9.60 -0.08 -13.40
C THR A 416 10.62 -0.19 -12.27
N VAL A 417 10.70 0.81 -11.39
CA VAL A 417 11.63 0.87 -10.25
C VAL A 417 10.91 1.08 -8.93
N LEU A 418 9.58 0.89 -8.91
CA LEU A 418 8.80 1.02 -7.70
C LEU A 418 9.20 -0.08 -6.71
N THR A 419 9.30 0.31 -5.43
CA THR A 419 9.58 -0.61 -4.31
C THR A 419 8.60 -1.79 -4.32
N PRO A 420 9.07 -3.04 -4.13
CA PRO A 420 8.18 -4.17 -4.00
C PRO A 420 7.27 -4.01 -2.78
N SER A 421 5.96 -4.09 -3.00
CA SER A 421 4.96 -3.97 -1.94
C SER A 421 4.20 -5.27 -1.71
N VAL A 422 3.64 -5.44 -0.50
CA VAL A 422 2.66 -6.50 -0.26
C VAL A 422 1.45 -6.28 -1.19
N HIS A 423 0.97 -7.36 -1.80
CA HIS A 423 -0.21 -7.31 -2.64
C HIS A 423 -1.47 -7.29 -1.79
N ALA A 424 -2.35 -6.30 -2.01
CA ALA A 424 -3.64 -6.18 -1.33
C ALA A 424 -4.73 -5.83 -2.35
N GLU A 425 -4.65 -4.65 -2.97
CA GLU A 425 -5.63 -4.24 -3.98
C GLU A 425 -5.47 -4.97 -5.32
N SER A 426 -6.61 -5.44 -5.85
CA SER A 426 -6.69 -6.11 -7.14
C SER A 426 -6.57 -5.17 -8.35
N TYR A 427 -6.33 -3.87 -8.11
CA TYR A 427 -6.03 -2.87 -9.14
C TYR A 427 -4.59 -2.35 -9.13
N SER A 428 -3.69 -2.99 -8.39
CA SER A 428 -2.29 -2.59 -8.25
C SER A 428 -1.60 -2.26 -9.59
N PRO A 429 -0.83 -1.17 -9.68
CA PRO A 429 -0.06 -0.81 -10.86
C PRO A 429 1.32 -1.49 -10.93
N ASP A 430 1.63 -2.46 -10.05
CA ASP A 430 2.94 -3.13 -10.02
C ASP A 430 3.32 -3.77 -11.36
N ASP A 431 4.41 -3.30 -11.94
CA ASP A 431 4.87 -3.72 -13.27
C ASP A 431 5.66 -5.04 -13.25
N ASN A 432 6.12 -5.50 -12.08
CA ASN A 432 6.99 -6.68 -12.04
C ASN A 432 6.23 -8.00 -12.21
N ARG A 433 5.02 -8.09 -11.67
CA ARG A 433 4.28 -9.37 -11.62
C ARG A 433 2.79 -9.24 -11.94
N PHE A 434 2.15 -8.13 -11.61
CA PHE A 434 0.68 -8.05 -11.63
C PHE A 434 0.11 -7.28 -12.82
N ASP A 435 0.76 -6.19 -13.24
CA ASP A 435 0.27 -5.32 -14.31
C ASP A 435 1.37 -4.99 -15.31
N HIS A 436 1.78 -5.98 -16.11
CA HIS A 436 2.74 -5.77 -17.20
C HIS A 436 2.18 -4.81 -18.25
N ARG A 437 2.85 -3.68 -18.45
CA ARG A 437 2.43 -2.64 -19.39
C ARG A 437 3.65 -2.02 -20.08
N PRO A 438 3.50 -1.42 -21.28
CA PRO A 438 4.52 -0.52 -21.82
C PRO A 438 4.86 0.58 -20.80
N PHE A 439 6.10 1.05 -20.79
CA PHE A 439 6.49 2.24 -20.03
C PHE A 439 6.88 3.42 -20.91
N LEU A 440 6.96 3.20 -22.23
CA LEU A 440 7.10 4.21 -23.27
C LEU A 440 5.79 4.28 -24.06
N TYR A 441 4.94 5.26 -23.70
CA TYR A 441 3.66 5.50 -24.36
C TYR A 441 3.71 6.76 -25.23
N ASN A 442 2.85 6.81 -26.25
CA ASN A 442 2.42 8.08 -26.79
C ASN A 442 1.41 8.73 -25.81
N ALA A 443 1.92 9.62 -24.95
CA ALA A 443 1.13 10.27 -23.89
C ALA A 443 0.03 11.22 -24.40
N THR A 444 -0.03 11.50 -25.71
CA THR A 444 -1.12 12.27 -26.31
C THR A 444 -2.38 11.44 -26.56
N TRP A 445 -2.26 10.10 -26.57
CA TRP A 445 -3.39 9.18 -26.81
C TRP A 445 -4.27 9.62 -27.98
N SER A 446 -3.61 10.03 -29.08
CA SER A 446 -4.21 10.85 -30.14
C SER A 446 -5.50 10.28 -30.72
N TRP A 447 -5.56 8.97 -30.93
CA TRP A 447 -6.77 8.29 -31.43
C TRP A 447 -7.87 8.24 -30.37
N GLN A 448 -7.53 7.79 -29.17
CA GLN A 448 -8.47 7.58 -28.08
C GLN A 448 -9.09 8.90 -27.60
N PHE A 449 -8.30 9.97 -27.53
CA PHE A 449 -8.81 11.29 -27.14
C PHE A 449 -9.67 11.92 -28.22
N ARG A 450 -9.42 11.63 -29.50
CA ARG A 450 -10.31 12.02 -30.60
C ARG A 450 -11.65 11.31 -30.49
N ALA A 451 -11.65 10.00 -30.26
CA ALA A 451 -12.88 9.23 -30.07
C ALA A 451 -13.71 9.75 -28.88
N ILE A 452 -13.07 10.13 -27.76
CA ILE A 452 -13.75 10.78 -26.63
C ILE A 452 -14.42 12.09 -27.08
N ASN A 453 -13.72 12.93 -27.86
CA ASN A 453 -14.27 14.20 -28.34
C ASN A 453 -15.47 14.00 -29.28
N GLU A 454 -15.38 13.04 -30.20
CA GLU A 454 -16.48 12.70 -31.13
C GLU A 454 -17.71 12.22 -30.36
N GLN A 455 -17.53 11.37 -29.34
CA GLN A 455 -18.63 10.91 -28.49
C GLN A 455 -19.20 12.03 -27.61
N LEU A 456 -18.34 12.91 -27.10
CA LEU A 456 -18.77 14.08 -26.34
C LEU A 456 -19.67 14.99 -27.20
N GLN A 457 -19.30 15.23 -28.46
CA GLN A 457 -20.11 16.01 -29.40
C GLN A 457 -21.50 15.39 -29.65
N GLN A 458 -21.57 14.06 -29.76
CA GLN A 458 -22.84 13.35 -29.91
C GLN A 458 -23.73 13.51 -28.66
N LEU A 459 -23.15 13.41 -27.47
CA LEU A 459 -23.86 13.55 -26.20
C LEU A 459 -24.35 14.97 -25.92
N THR A 460 -23.65 16.00 -26.41
CA THR A 460 -24.01 17.42 -26.22
C THR A 460 -24.94 17.98 -27.30
N GLY A 461 -25.34 17.18 -28.29
CA GLY A 461 -26.20 17.60 -29.41
C GLY A 461 -25.44 18.33 -30.51
N GLY A 462 -25.32 17.68 -31.68
CA GLY A 462 -24.68 18.24 -32.86
C GLY A 462 -25.48 19.39 -33.49
N ASN A 463 -25.20 20.63 -33.07
CA ASN A 463 -25.54 21.87 -33.80
C ASN A 463 -24.27 22.72 -34.01
N GLY A 464 -23.23 22.10 -34.55
CA GLY A 464 -21.99 22.79 -34.94
C GLY A 464 -21.48 22.24 -36.26
N ILE A 465 -21.70 23.01 -37.32
CA ILE A 465 -21.20 22.78 -38.67
C ILE A 465 -19.69 22.50 -38.62
N ILE A 466 -19.26 21.50 -39.40
CA ILE A 466 -17.86 21.16 -39.64
C ILE A 466 -17.17 22.35 -40.31
N GLU A 467 -16.56 23.23 -39.53
CA GLU A 467 -15.33 23.86 -39.98
C GLU A 467 -14.19 22.89 -39.69
N LYS A 468 -13.49 22.49 -40.75
CA LYS A 468 -12.19 21.81 -40.64
C LYS A 468 -11.25 22.71 -39.85
N GLN A 469 -11.25 22.61 -38.53
CA GLN A 469 -10.21 23.19 -37.71
C GLN A 469 -8.91 22.51 -38.13
N LYS A 470 -7.99 23.33 -38.65
CA LYS A 470 -6.58 22.98 -38.83
C LYS A 470 -6.11 22.22 -37.57
N PRO A 471 -5.25 21.19 -37.73
CA PRO A 471 -4.72 20.47 -36.58
C PRO A 471 -4.21 21.48 -35.55
N PRO A 472 -4.53 21.32 -34.25
CA PRO A 472 -4.00 22.20 -33.24
C PRO A 472 -2.50 22.21 -33.43
N THR A 473 -1.94 23.40 -33.70
CA THR A 473 -0.51 23.60 -33.68
C THR A 473 -0.08 23.06 -32.33
N ALA A 474 0.76 22.02 -32.36
CA ALA A 474 1.30 21.41 -31.16
C ALA A 474 1.71 22.57 -30.24
N ALA A 475 1.03 22.71 -29.10
CA ALA A 475 1.40 23.69 -28.12
C ALA A 475 2.87 23.37 -27.81
N LYS A 476 3.77 24.21 -28.33
CA LYS A 476 5.19 24.08 -28.04
C LYS A 476 5.24 24.06 -26.51
N PRO A 477 5.86 23.05 -25.89
CA PRO A 477 6.23 23.19 -24.49
C PRO A 477 6.88 24.57 -24.34
N LYS A 478 6.39 25.38 -23.39
CA LYS A 478 7.04 26.64 -23.03
C LYS A 478 8.41 26.30 -22.43
N PHE A 479 9.35 25.89 -23.28
CA PHE A 479 10.76 26.03 -23.01
C PHE A 479 11.04 27.51 -23.18
N GLY A 480 11.54 28.13 -22.11
CA GLY A 480 12.02 29.51 -22.15
C GLY A 480 12.91 29.72 -23.37
N LYS A 481 12.75 30.87 -24.01
CA LYS A 481 13.58 31.29 -25.15
C LYS A 481 15.04 31.04 -24.83
N ILE A 482 15.66 30.12 -25.55
CA ILE A 482 17.12 30.06 -25.67
C ILE A 482 17.47 31.27 -26.54
N ILE A 483 18.21 32.19 -25.96
CA ILE A 483 18.79 33.35 -26.64
C ILE A 483 19.92 32.84 -27.53
N ASP A 484 20.03 33.43 -28.72
CA ASP A 484 21.02 33.19 -29.77
C ASP A 484 22.47 33.11 -29.27
#